data_AF-A0A811MMF5-F1
#
_entry.id   AF-A0A811MMF5-F1
#
_cell.length_a   1.000
_cell.length_b   1.000
_cell.length_c   1.000
_cell.angle_alpha   90.00
_cell.angle_beta   90.00
_cell.angle_gamma   90.00
#
_symmetry.space_group_name_H-M   'P 1'
#
loop_
_entity.id
_entity.type
_entity.pdbx_description
1 polymer ?
#
loop_
_entity_poly.entity_id
_entity_poly.type
_entity_poly.pdbx_seq_one_letter_code
_entity_poly.pdbx_strand_id
1 'polypeptide(L)'
;MDWNMNTNFQAVFDRILRTAVDGRLPKEKMIRTVFVFSDMEFDEASASPWETDYQAICRKFNDAGYGDAVPQIVFWNLRDSKSTPVTSTQPGVAMVSGFSKNLVKLFLEHDGVVNSEAVMKAAIAGEEYQKLSVFD
;
A
#
# COMPACT_ATOMS: atom_id res chain seq x y z
N MET A 1 -26.29 -6.48 4.03
CA MET A 1 -25.72 -5.85 5.23
C MET A 1 -25.27 -4.48 4.79
N ASP A 2 -25.98 -3.43 5.20
CA ASP A 2 -25.59 -2.06 4.88
C ASP A 2 -24.46 -1.65 5.83
N TRP A 3 -23.24 -1.91 5.37
CA TRP A 3 -22.04 -1.36 5.99
C TRP A 3 -22.02 0.14 5.63
N ASN A 4 -22.17 1.01 6.63
CA ASN A 4 -22.33 2.46 6.43
C ASN A 4 -21.13 3.22 7.04
N MET A 5 -19.94 2.62 6.98
CA MET A 5 -18.72 3.15 7.60
C MET A 5 -17.62 3.30 6.55
N ASN A 6 -17.07 4.50 6.42
CA ASN A 6 -15.86 4.75 5.62
C ASN A 6 -14.60 4.56 6.46
N THR A 7 -13.47 4.36 5.80
CA THR A 7 -12.14 4.35 6.42
C THR A 7 -11.68 5.78 6.68
N ASN A 8 -11.28 6.06 7.93
CA ASN A 8 -10.74 7.37 8.30
C ASN A 8 -9.20 7.37 8.18
N PHE A 9 -8.70 7.70 6.99
CA PHE A 9 -7.25 7.74 6.75
C PHE A 9 -6.54 8.83 7.57
N GLN A 10 -7.15 10.00 7.78
CA GLN A 10 -6.58 11.04 8.65
C GLN A 10 -6.23 10.51 10.05
N ALA A 11 -7.14 9.76 10.67
CA ALA A 11 -6.93 9.21 12.00
C ALA A 11 -5.78 8.20 12.06
N VAL A 12 -5.59 7.39 11.00
CA VAL A 12 -4.48 6.43 10.89
C VAL A 12 -3.14 7.19 10.85
N PHE A 13 -3.03 8.18 9.98
CA PHE A 13 -1.80 8.97 9.83
C PHE A 13 -1.51 9.81 11.07
N ASP A 14 -2.53 10.40 11.70
CA ASP A 14 -2.39 11.11 12.97
C ASP A 14 -1.87 10.20 14.08
N ARG A 15 -2.31 8.93 14.11
CA ARG A 15 -1.83 7.95 15.10
C ARG A 15 -0.37 7.57 14.85
N ILE A 16 0.02 7.35 13.59
CA ILE A 16 1.41 7.08 13.21
C ILE A 16 2.29 8.26 13.64
N LEU A 17 1.91 9.48 13.26
CA LEU A 17 2.67 10.68 13.55
C LEU A 17 2.82 10.92 15.05
N ARG A 18 1.72 10.82 15.83
CA ARG A 18 1.78 10.93 17.30
C ARG A 18 2.73 9.93 17.92
N THR A 19 2.65 8.68 17.50
CA THR A 19 3.53 7.62 18.02
C THR A 19 5.00 7.91 17.69
N ALA A 20 5.28 8.43 16.50
CA ALA A 20 6.62 8.84 16.08
C ALA A 20 7.17 10.01 16.90
N VAL A 21 6.35 11.04 17.13
CA VAL A 21 6.72 12.22 17.92
C VAL A 21 6.94 11.84 19.40
N ASP A 22 6.00 11.10 19.99
CA ASP A 22 6.07 10.67 21.40
C ASP A 22 7.30 9.77 21.64
N GLY A 23 7.59 8.88 20.69
CA GLY A 23 8.76 8.00 20.72
C GLY A 23 10.06 8.64 20.25
N ARG A 24 10.04 9.89 19.77
CA ARG A 24 11.19 10.60 19.16
C ARG A 24 11.90 9.73 18.11
N LEU A 25 11.12 9.12 17.22
CA LEU A 25 11.68 8.21 16.23
C LEU A 25 12.63 8.96 15.29
N PRO A 26 13.81 8.40 14.98
CA PRO A 26 14.61 8.92 13.88
C PRO A 26 13.88 8.66 12.55
N LYS A 27 14.05 9.54 11.56
CA LYS A 27 13.32 9.51 10.29
C LYS A 27 13.46 8.19 9.53
N GLU A 28 14.59 7.52 9.71
CA GLU A 28 14.92 6.23 9.09
C GLU A 28 14.05 5.10 9.63
N LYS A 29 13.51 5.25 10.84
CA LYS A 29 12.61 4.28 11.48
C LYS A 29 11.13 4.59 11.30
N MET A 30 10.80 5.64 10.55
CA MET A 30 9.43 5.96 10.22
C MET A 30 8.82 4.89 9.33
N ILE A 31 7.53 4.61 9.56
CA ILE A 31 6.73 3.78 8.67
C ILE A 31 6.70 4.42 7.29
N ARG A 32 7.03 3.67 6.26
CA ARG A 32 7.07 4.15 4.86
C ARG A 32 5.81 3.79 4.08
N THR A 33 5.11 2.75 4.49
CA THR A 33 3.97 2.22 3.75
C THR A 33 2.86 1.77 4.70
N VAL A 34 1.62 2.10 4.37
CA VAL A 34 0.41 1.64 5.04
C VAL A 34 -0.36 0.75 4.07
N PHE A 35 -0.61 -0.48 4.48
CA PHE A 35 -1.36 -1.46 3.70
C PHE A 35 -2.81 -1.48 4.13
N VAL A 36 -3.71 -1.34 3.15
CA VAL A 36 -5.15 -1.28 3.39
C VAL A 36 -5.80 -2.36 2.55
N PHE A 37 -6.34 -3.36 3.22
CA PHE A 37 -7.09 -4.43 2.57
C PHE A 37 -8.58 -4.14 2.73
N SER A 38 -9.29 -3.97 1.63
CA SER A 38 -10.72 -3.59 1.62
C SER A 38 -11.47 -4.35 0.52
N ASP A 39 -12.77 -4.55 0.68
CA ASP A 39 -13.69 -5.05 -0.36
C ASP A 39 -14.42 -3.91 -1.10
N MET A 40 -14.08 -2.66 -0.77
CA MET A 40 -14.56 -1.43 -1.40
C MET A 40 -13.53 -0.84 -2.36
N GLU A 41 -14.02 -0.03 -3.30
CA GLU A 41 -13.17 0.90 -4.05
C GLU A 41 -12.62 2.00 -3.13
N PHE A 42 -11.41 2.49 -3.43
CA PHE A 42 -10.72 3.48 -2.59
C PHE A 42 -11.53 4.77 -2.39
N ASP A 43 -12.13 5.27 -3.47
CA ASP A 43 -12.94 6.50 -3.45
C ASP A 43 -14.22 6.34 -2.61
N GLU A 44 -14.76 5.13 -2.51
CA GLU A 44 -15.89 4.84 -1.63
C GLU A 44 -15.45 4.65 -0.18
N ALA A 45 -14.23 4.15 0.04
CA ALA A 45 -13.66 3.96 1.36
C ALA A 45 -13.21 5.27 2.02
N SER A 46 -12.86 6.31 1.25
CA SER A 46 -12.46 7.60 1.80
C SER A 46 -13.66 8.47 2.17
N ALA A 47 -13.70 9.01 3.40
CA ALA A 47 -14.79 9.91 3.83
C ALA A 47 -14.72 11.32 3.23
N SER A 48 -13.60 11.69 2.60
CA SER A 48 -13.34 13.01 2.03
C SER A 48 -12.50 12.90 0.76
N PRO A 49 -12.47 13.93 -0.10
CA PRO A 49 -11.61 13.94 -1.29
C PRO A 49 -10.15 13.71 -0.87
N TRP A 50 -9.56 12.62 -1.38
CA TRP A 50 -8.23 12.16 -0.96
C TRP A 50 -7.14 13.23 -1.13
N GLU A 51 -7.20 14.02 -2.20
CA GLU A 51 -6.23 15.09 -2.47
C GLU A 51 -6.11 16.07 -1.29
N THR A 52 -7.25 16.52 -0.76
CA THR A 52 -7.30 17.43 0.39
C THR A 52 -6.75 16.75 1.65
N ASP A 53 -7.11 15.48 1.84
CA ASP A 53 -6.65 14.72 3.00
C ASP A 53 -5.13 14.50 2.96
N TYR A 54 -4.61 14.12 1.80
CA TYR A 54 -3.19 13.89 1.59
C TYR A 54 -2.37 15.17 1.78
N GLN A 55 -2.87 16.32 1.30
CA GLN A 55 -2.23 17.62 1.55
C GLN A 55 -2.18 17.96 3.04
N ALA A 56 -3.28 17.73 3.77
CA ALA A 56 -3.31 17.94 5.22
C ALA A 56 -2.36 17.00 5.96
N ILE A 57 -2.27 15.74 5.57
CA ILE A 57 -1.32 14.75 6.11
C ILE A 57 0.12 15.22 5.87
N CYS A 58 0.46 15.58 4.62
CA CYS A 58 1.78 16.08 4.27
C CYS A 58 2.17 17.29 5.13
N ARG A 59 1.25 18.24 5.33
CA ARG A 59 1.49 19.41 6.19
C ARG A 59 1.79 19.00 7.64
N LYS A 60 0.98 18.13 8.23
CA LYS A 60 1.20 17.66 9.62
C LYS A 60 2.56 17.00 9.80
N PHE A 61 2.95 16.16 8.85
CA PHE A 61 4.26 15.49 8.87
C PHE A 61 5.41 16.48 8.69
N ASN A 62 5.28 17.47 7.78
CA ASN A 62 6.25 18.55 7.61
C ASN A 62 6.43 19.35 8.91
N ASP A 63 5.33 19.78 9.53
CA ASP A 63 5.33 20.58 10.76
C ASP A 63 5.98 19.83 11.95
N ALA A 64 5.88 18.50 11.95
CA ALA A 64 6.52 17.62 12.94
C ALA A 64 7.97 17.22 12.59
N GLY A 65 8.50 17.68 11.46
CA GLY A 65 9.87 17.38 11.02
C GLY A 65 10.04 16.09 10.22
N TYR A 66 8.96 15.39 9.87
CA TYR A 66 8.93 14.12 9.13
C TYR A 66 8.44 14.23 7.68
N GLY A 67 8.58 15.42 7.06
CA GLY A 67 8.10 15.69 5.70
C GLY A 67 8.59 14.75 4.60
N ASP A 68 9.80 14.24 4.75
CA ASP A 68 10.46 13.28 3.86
C ASP A 68 10.14 11.81 4.21
N ALA A 69 9.27 11.59 5.19
CA ALA A 69 8.87 10.28 5.69
C ALA A 69 7.36 10.14 5.84
N VAL A 70 6.59 10.83 4.99
CA VAL A 70 5.14 10.62 4.87
C VAL A 70 4.89 9.21 4.31
N PRO A 71 4.13 8.34 5.01
CA PRO A 71 3.82 7.02 4.50
C PRO A 71 3.00 7.06 3.21
N GLN A 72 3.25 6.14 2.29
CA GLN A 72 2.38 5.89 1.14
C GLN A 72 1.32 4.85 1.49
N ILE A 73 0.14 4.93 0.88
CA ILE A 73 -0.88 3.89 0.98
C ILE A 73 -0.71 2.92 -0.18
N VAL A 74 -0.75 1.63 0.12
CA VAL A 74 -1.03 0.60 -0.88
C VAL A 74 -2.39 0.02 -0.54
N PHE A 75 -3.38 0.36 -1.34
CA PHE A 75 -4.76 -0.03 -1.16
C PHE A 75 -5.09 -1.23 -2.04
N TRP A 76 -5.52 -2.31 -1.41
CA TRP A 76 -5.82 -3.57 -2.07
C TRP A 76 -7.32 -3.85 -2.00
N ASN A 77 -7.98 -3.75 -3.15
CA ASN A 77 -9.37 -4.18 -3.31
C ASN A 77 -9.43 -5.71 -3.50
N LEU A 78 -10.03 -6.40 -2.53
CA LEU A 78 -10.17 -7.86 -2.46
C LEU A 78 -11.43 -8.39 -3.14
N ARG A 79 -12.30 -7.52 -3.66
CA ARG A 79 -13.49 -7.95 -4.40
C ARG A 79 -13.08 -8.77 -5.63
N ASP A 80 -13.78 -9.88 -5.85
CA ASP A 80 -13.46 -10.87 -6.89
C ASP A 80 -13.36 -10.21 -8.26
N SER A 81 -12.13 -10.03 -8.72
CA SER A 81 -11.75 -9.37 -9.96
C SER A 81 -10.38 -9.90 -10.38
N LYS A 82 -10.04 -9.79 -11.67
CA LYS A 82 -8.72 -10.19 -12.14
C LYS A 82 -7.66 -9.32 -11.46
N SER A 83 -6.65 -9.94 -10.85
CA SER A 83 -5.59 -9.19 -10.19
C SER A 83 -4.78 -8.37 -11.18
N THR A 84 -4.88 -7.06 -11.08
CA THR A 84 -4.07 -6.12 -11.85
C THR A 84 -3.48 -5.07 -10.91
N PRO A 85 -2.15 -5.02 -10.73
CA PRO A 85 -1.54 -3.88 -10.05
C PRO A 85 -1.73 -2.64 -10.94
N VAL A 86 -2.30 -1.58 -10.38
CA VAL A 86 -2.48 -0.30 -11.07
C VAL A 86 -1.92 0.80 -10.18
N THR A 87 -0.86 1.46 -10.62
CA THR A 87 -0.46 2.74 -10.01
C THR A 87 -1.64 3.70 -10.10
N SER A 88 -2.19 4.10 -8.96
CA SER A 88 -3.27 5.09 -8.91
C SER A 88 -2.78 6.40 -9.50
N THR A 89 -3.69 7.19 -10.08
CA THR A 89 -3.42 8.58 -10.43
C THR A 89 -3.37 9.49 -9.20
N GLN A 90 -3.80 8.98 -8.04
CA GLN A 90 -3.86 9.73 -6.80
C GLN A 90 -2.49 9.78 -6.09
N PRO A 91 -2.04 10.96 -5.62
CA PRO A 91 -0.73 11.10 -4.99
C PRO A 91 -0.67 10.35 -3.67
N GLY A 92 0.45 9.65 -3.44
CA GLY A 92 0.69 8.90 -2.21
C GLY A 92 -0.10 7.60 -2.08
N VAL A 93 -0.80 7.15 -3.13
CA VAL A 93 -1.59 5.90 -3.13
C VAL A 93 -1.21 5.04 -4.33
N ALA A 94 -1.00 3.74 -4.10
CA ALA A 94 -0.99 2.73 -5.14
C ALA A 94 -2.20 1.80 -4.96
N MET A 95 -2.83 1.37 -6.06
CA MET A 95 -3.98 0.47 -6.01
C MET A 95 -3.62 -0.91 -6.53
N VAL A 96 -4.11 -1.93 -5.84
CA VAL A 96 -3.98 -3.33 -6.22
C VAL A 96 -5.38 -3.91 -6.28
N SER A 97 -5.83 -4.35 -7.46
CA SER A 97 -7.10 -5.06 -7.58
C SER A 97 -6.89 -6.58 -7.59
N GLY A 98 -7.97 -7.30 -7.30
CA GLY A 98 -8.11 -8.74 -7.43
C GLY A 98 -7.43 -9.56 -6.33
N PHE A 99 -7.99 -10.73 -6.02
CA PHE A 99 -7.51 -11.60 -4.96
C PHE A 99 -6.59 -12.70 -5.52
N SER A 100 -5.31 -12.67 -5.16
CA SER A 100 -4.37 -13.78 -5.42
C SER A 100 -3.59 -14.10 -4.15
N LYS A 101 -3.77 -15.31 -3.64
CA LYS A 101 -3.04 -15.82 -2.46
C LYS A 101 -1.52 -15.72 -2.66
N ASN A 102 -1.05 -15.94 -3.89
CA ASN A 102 0.37 -15.86 -4.23
C ASN A 102 0.87 -14.42 -4.21
N LEU A 103 0.09 -13.45 -4.69
CA LEU A 103 0.44 -12.04 -4.60
C LEU A 103 0.52 -11.60 -3.13
N VAL A 104 -0.42 -12.01 -2.27
CA VAL A 104 -0.39 -11.65 -0.84
C VAL A 104 0.84 -12.26 -0.16
N LYS A 105 1.17 -13.52 -0.50
CA LYS A 105 2.36 -14.19 0.03
C LYS A 105 3.66 -13.48 -0.41
N LEU A 106 3.83 -13.25 -1.71
CA LEU A 106 4.98 -12.53 -2.28
C LEU A 106 5.12 -11.13 -1.67
N PHE A 107 3.99 -10.45 -1.48
CA PHE A 107 3.94 -9.15 -0.86
C PHE A 107 4.47 -9.16 0.58
N LEU A 108 3.99 -10.10 1.40
CA LEU A 108 4.43 -10.23 2.79
C LEU A 108 5.89 -10.70 2.90
N GLU A 109 6.36 -11.51 1.95
CA GLU A 109 7.75 -11.99 1.92
C GLU A 109 8.75 -10.92 1.44
N HIS A 110 8.28 -9.90 0.71
CA HIS A 110 9.13 -8.84 0.13
C HIS A 110 8.82 -7.43 0.68
N ASP A 111 8.35 -7.33 1.93
CA ASP A 111 8.05 -6.06 2.63
C ASP A 111 7.16 -5.10 1.82
N GLY A 112 6.24 -5.68 1.04
CA GLY A 112 5.26 -4.96 0.23
C GLY A 112 5.77 -4.38 -1.09
N VAL A 113 7.00 -4.72 -1.50
CA VAL A 113 7.52 -4.39 -2.84
C VAL A 113 6.98 -5.39 -3.86
N VAL A 114 5.99 -4.98 -4.67
CA VAL A 114 5.48 -5.78 -5.79
C VAL A 114 5.95 -5.19 -7.10
N ASN A 115 7.01 -5.77 -7.66
CA ASN A 115 7.39 -5.55 -9.05
C ASN A 115 6.90 -6.73 -9.88
N SER A 116 6.22 -6.48 -11.01
CA SER A 116 5.80 -7.51 -11.95
C SER A 116 6.94 -8.45 -12.37
N GLU A 117 8.16 -7.92 -12.53
CA GLU A 117 9.36 -8.72 -12.81
C GLU A 117 9.75 -9.59 -11.63
N ALA A 118 9.66 -9.09 -10.40
CA ALA A 118 9.95 -9.87 -9.19
C ALA A 118 8.91 -10.98 -8.99
N VAL A 119 7.63 -10.69 -9.23
CA VAL A 119 6.54 -11.66 -9.20
C VAL A 119 6.76 -12.75 -10.25
N MET A 120 7.12 -12.36 -11.49
CA MET A 120 7.44 -13.30 -12.56
C MET A 120 8.65 -14.16 -12.19
N LYS A 121 9.76 -13.55 -11.74
CA LYS A 121 10.97 -14.27 -11.31
C LYS A 121 10.68 -15.26 -10.20
N ALA A 122 9.89 -14.87 -9.19
CA ALA A 122 9.52 -15.76 -8.11
C ALA A 122 8.63 -16.92 -8.58
N ALA A 123 7.69 -16.65 -9.51
CA ALA A 123 6.82 -17.68 -10.08
C ALA A 123 7.60 -18.73 -10.90
N ILE A 124 8.70 -18.34 -11.56
CA ILE A 124 9.55 -19.24 -12.36
C ILE A 124 10.81 -19.72 -11.63
N ALA A 125 10.98 -19.41 -10.34
CA ALA A 125 12.14 -19.82 -9.55
C ALA A 125 12.07 -21.28 -9.06
N GLY A 126 10.92 -21.95 -9.23
CA GLY A 126 10.72 -23.34 -8.81
C GLY A 126 11.61 -24.34 -9.55
N GLU A 127 11.96 -25.45 -8.90
CA GLU A 127 12.80 -26.52 -9.47
C GLU A 127 12.25 -27.07 -10.80
N GLU A 128 10.93 -27.02 -10.99
CA GLU A 128 10.24 -27.42 -12.21
C GLU A 128 10.60 -26.57 -13.43
N TYR A 129 10.93 -25.29 -13.24
CA TYR A 129 11.30 -24.35 -14.30
C TYR A 129 12.81 -24.29 -14.53
N GLN A 130 13.63 -24.77 -13.60
CA GLN A 130 15.10 -24.80 -13.74
C GLN A 130 15.59 -25.71 -14.88
N LYS A 131 14.74 -26.66 -15.32
CA LYS A 131 15.06 -27.58 -16.42
C LYS A 131 14.76 -26.99 -17.80
N LEU A 132 14.17 -25.80 -17.88
CA LEU A 132 13.84 -25.16 -19.14
C LEU A 132 15.08 -24.45 -19.70
N SER A 133 15.40 -24.77 -20.95
CA SER A 133 16.48 -24.14 -21.70
C SER A 133 15.90 -23.16 -22.73
N VAL A 134 16.40 -21.93 -22.73
CA VAL A 134 16.07 -20.91 -23.73
C VAL A 134 16.91 -21.20 -24.98
N PHE A 135 16.25 -21.25 -26.14
CA PHE A 135 16.90 -21.34 -27.45
C PHE A 135 16.65 -20.02 -28.19
N ASP A 136 17.73 -19.43 -28.71
CA ASP A 136 17.69 -18.26 -29.61
C ASP A 136 17.44 -18.66 -31.07
#